data_AF-A0A2G6EQ73-F1
#
_entry.id   AF-A0A2G6EQ73-F1
#
_cell.length_a   1.000
_cell.length_b   1.000
_cell.length_c   1.000
_cell.angle_alpha   90.00
_cell.angle_beta   90.00
_cell.angle_gamma   90.00
#
_symmetry.space_group_name_H-M   'P 1'
#
loop_
_entity.id
_entity.type
_entity.pdbx_description
1 polymer ?
#
loop_
_entity_poly.entity_id
_entity_poly.type
_entity_poly.pdbx_seq_one_letter_code
_entity_poly.pdbx_strand_id
1 'polypeptide(L)'
;MIDFIEQVWSLSLGYFFDSGKRIYWLYLLSSLVLAYYVFRKSRRQGSFFAYIFNKRVWLSQSARVDYLLFVLNAFVKIFLIIPYVYLGFELTFFISEGLIERFGYIDAVLAPKTGIILYTIVLTLLTDFAVYLTHLAMHKVPILWEFHKVHHSARSMNPLTQYRLHPMELLLNNVVG
;
A
#
# COMPACT_ATOMS: atom_id res chain seq x y z
N MET A 1 5.59 3.10 -26.36
CA MET A 1 6.81 2.59 -25.65
C MET A 1 7.39 3.65 -24.72
N ILE A 2 7.47 4.92 -25.14
CA ILE A 2 7.80 6.06 -24.27
C ILE A 2 6.75 6.23 -23.15
N ASP A 3 5.45 6.15 -23.48
CA ASP A 3 4.36 6.27 -22.48
C ASP A 3 4.37 5.18 -21.40
N PHE A 4 4.78 3.96 -21.76
CA PHE A 4 4.88 2.85 -20.80
C PHE A 4 6.05 3.07 -19.84
N ILE A 5 7.17 3.58 -20.34
CA ILE A 5 8.34 3.91 -19.52
C ILE A 5 8.00 5.08 -18.59
N GLU A 6 7.32 6.12 -19.07
CA GLU A 6 6.84 7.23 -18.23
C GLU A 6 5.80 6.79 -17.19
N GLN A 7 4.87 5.89 -17.53
CA GLN A 7 3.96 5.27 -16.56
C GLN A 7 4.71 4.46 -15.50
N VAL A 8 5.69 3.64 -15.88
CA VAL A 8 6.50 2.88 -14.92
C VAL A 8 7.33 3.83 -14.03
N TRP A 9 7.88 4.91 -14.58
CA TRP A 9 8.63 5.92 -13.82
C TRP A 9 7.75 6.68 -12.82
N SER A 10 6.58 7.16 -13.26
CA SER A 10 5.61 7.84 -12.39
C SER A 10 5.03 6.90 -11.32
N LEU A 11 4.79 5.64 -11.67
CA LEU A 11 4.32 4.62 -10.72
C LEU A 11 5.40 4.19 -9.71
N SER A 12 6.70 4.39 -9.99
CA SER A 12 7.79 3.92 -9.11
C SER A 12 8.46 5.07 -8.36
N LEU A 13 8.93 6.12 -9.05
CA LEU A 13 9.52 7.30 -8.41
C LEU A 13 8.46 8.25 -7.84
N GLY A 14 7.25 8.26 -8.39
CA GLY A 14 6.15 9.04 -7.83
C GLY A 14 5.81 8.66 -6.40
N TYR A 15 6.16 7.46 -5.95
CA TYR A 15 5.97 7.05 -4.55
C TYR A 15 6.74 7.91 -3.56
N PHE A 16 7.85 8.52 -3.97
CA PHE A 16 8.58 9.46 -3.12
C PHE A 16 7.90 10.82 -3.01
N PHE A 17 6.95 11.14 -3.90
CA PHE A 17 6.25 12.42 -3.96
C PHE A 17 4.75 12.32 -3.67
N ASP A 18 4.22 11.10 -3.53
CA ASP A 18 2.84 10.82 -3.13
C ASP A 18 2.74 10.66 -1.61
N SER A 19 2.02 11.58 -0.95
CA SER A 19 1.80 11.56 0.50
C SER A 19 0.99 10.34 0.97
N GLY A 20 0.28 9.66 0.08
CA GLY A 20 -0.37 8.38 0.36
C GLY A 20 0.60 7.21 0.47
N LYS A 21 1.88 7.37 0.10
CA LYS A 21 2.90 6.31 0.18
C LYS A 21 3.81 6.51 1.38
N ARG A 22 4.20 5.40 2.02
CA ARG A 22 5.02 5.42 3.25
C ARG A 22 6.49 5.80 3.01
N ILE A 23 6.92 5.84 1.75
CA ILE A 23 8.26 6.30 1.35
C ILE A 23 8.25 7.73 0.81
N TYR A 24 7.17 8.46 1.03
CA TYR A 24 7.10 9.89 0.75
C TYR A 24 8.25 10.65 1.41
N TRP A 25 8.85 11.58 0.68
CA TRP A 25 10.09 12.26 1.07
C TRP A 25 9.99 12.96 2.43
N LEU A 26 8.82 13.54 2.78
CA LEU A 26 8.62 14.15 4.11
C LEU A 26 8.67 13.11 5.24
N TYR A 27 8.15 11.90 5.02
CA TYR A 27 8.20 10.82 6.01
C TYR A 27 9.62 10.26 6.17
N LEU A 28 10.38 10.21 5.07
CA LEU A 28 11.79 9.84 5.14
C LEU A 28 12.62 10.90 5.87
N LEU A 29 12.37 12.19 5.59
CA LEU A 29 13.05 13.30 6.26
C LEU A 29 12.74 13.32 7.76
N SER A 30 11.48 13.18 8.16
CA SER A 30 11.11 13.13 9.58
C SER A 30 11.73 11.91 10.27
N SER A 31 11.77 10.76 9.60
CA SER A 31 12.45 9.55 10.08
C SER A 31 13.95 9.76 10.24
N LEU A 32 14.61 10.49 9.34
CA LEU A 32 16.04 10.83 9.46
C LEU A 32 16.32 11.76 10.64
N VAL A 33 15.44 12.74 10.89
CA VAL A 33 15.56 13.62 12.06
C VAL A 33 15.45 12.81 13.36
N LEU A 34 14.46 11.91 13.44
CA LEU A 34 14.32 11.00 14.59
C LEU A 34 15.52 10.08 14.74
N ALA A 35 16.02 9.53 13.63
CA ALA A 35 17.18 8.64 13.65
C ALA A 35 18.45 9.38 14.08
N TYR A 36 18.63 10.64 13.69
CA TYR A 36 19.73 11.49 14.17
C TYR A 36 19.62 11.76 15.66
N TYR A 37 18.43 12.09 16.17
CA TYR A 37 18.19 12.24 17.61
C TYR A 37 18.58 10.96 18.37
N VAL A 38 18.12 9.79 17.90
CA VAL A 38 18.46 8.49 18.51
C VAL A 38 19.97 8.20 18.43
N PHE A 39 20.62 8.49 17.30
CA PHE A 39 22.06 8.33 17.13
C PHE A 39 22.86 9.14 18.15
N ARG A 40 22.48 10.41 18.36
CA ARG A 40 23.10 11.29 19.37
C ARG A 40 22.85 10.78 20.80
N LYS A 41 21.62 10.37 21.11
CA LYS A 41 21.25 9.91 22.46
C LYS A 41 21.89 8.57 22.83
N SER A 42 22.03 7.67 21.86
CA SER A 42 22.63 6.34 22.06
C SER A 42 24.16 6.34 22.12
N ARG A 43 24.81 7.52 21.99
CA ARG A 43 26.27 7.70 22.04
C ARG A 43 27.04 6.72 21.14
N ARG A 44 26.46 6.39 19.99
CA ARG A 44 27.08 5.50 19.01
C ARG A 44 28.34 6.15 18.47
N GLN A 45 29.44 5.39 18.43
CA GLN A 45 30.67 5.84 17.81
C GLN A 45 30.59 5.73 16.28
N GLY A 46 31.31 6.59 15.57
CA GLY A 46 31.34 6.65 14.11
C GLY A 46 30.49 7.78 13.52
N SER A 47 30.27 7.74 12.19
CA SER A 47 29.48 8.76 11.50
C SER A 47 27.99 8.39 11.46
N PHE A 48 27.12 9.40 11.46
CA PHE A 48 25.68 9.21 11.29
C PHE A 48 25.35 8.50 9.96
N PHE A 49 26.09 8.81 8.89
CA PHE A 49 25.93 8.13 7.61
C PHE A 49 26.24 6.64 7.69
N ALA A 50 27.31 6.22 8.38
CA ALA A 50 27.62 4.81 8.58
C ALA A 50 26.57 4.10 9.46
N TYR A 51 25.93 4.84 10.37
CA TYR A 51 24.83 4.33 11.20
C TYR A 51 23.57 4.05 10.37
N ILE A 52 23.14 5.00 9.52
CA ILE A 52 21.95 4.84 8.67
C ILE A 52 22.20 3.87 7.52
N PHE A 53 23.31 4.02 6.81
CA PHE A 53 23.64 3.24 5.61
C PHE A 53 24.53 2.04 5.92
N ASN A 54 24.21 1.32 6.98
CA ASN A 54 24.96 0.13 7.36
C ASN A 54 24.82 -0.98 6.31
N LYS A 55 25.93 -1.38 5.69
CA LYS A 55 25.98 -2.44 4.65
C LYS A 55 25.34 -3.75 5.12
N ARG A 56 25.40 -4.08 6.41
CA ARG A 56 24.79 -5.30 6.97
C ARG A 56 23.26 -5.29 6.91
N VAL A 57 22.63 -4.12 6.79
CA VAL A 57 21.18 -3.98 6.62
C VAL A 57 20.86 -3.88 5.12
N TRP A 58 21.44 -2.89 4.43
CA TRP A 58 21.11 -2.54 3.04
C TRP A 58 21.55 -3.57 2.01
N LEU A 59 22.59 -4.37 2.29
CA LEU A 59 23.07 -5.45 1.39
C LEU A 59 22.75 -6.84 1.92
N SER A 60 21.92 -6.95 2.96
CA SER A 60 21.52 -8.23 3.54
C SER A 60 20.65 -9.05 2.58
N GLN A 61 20.58 -10.36 2.83
CA GLN A 61 19.60 -11.21 2.14
C GLN A 61 18.15 -10.75 2.37
N SER A 62 17.87 -10.21 3.56
CA SER A 62 16.56 -9.63 3.89
C SER A 62 16.25 -8.42 2.97
N ALA A 63 17.18 -7.48 2.83
CA ALA A 63 16.98 -6.31 1.97
C ALA A 63 16.80 -6.70 0.48
N ARG A 64 17.54 -7.72 0.00
CA ARG A 64 17.37 -8.23 -1.38
C ARG A 64 15.94 -8.71 -1.64
N VAL A 65 15.34 -9.42 -0.67
CA VAL A 65 13.94 -9.87 -0.78
C VAL A 65 12.98 -8.67 -0.82
N ASP A 66 13.22 -7.64 -0.01
CA ASP A 66 12.41 -6.41 -0.05
C ASP A 66 12.43 -5.76 -1.44
N TYR A 67 13.63 -5.62 -2.01
CA TYR A 67 13.80 -4.98 -3.32
C TYR A 67 13.19 -5.81 -4.44
N LEU A 68 13.40 -7.13 -4.42
CA LEU A 68 12.83 -8.04 -5.41
C LEU A 68 11.30 -8.03 -5.35
N LEU A 69 10.72 -8.14 -4.16
CA LEU A 69 9.26 -8.11 -4.00
C LEU A 69 8.68 -6.73 -4.33
N PHE A 70 9.37 -5.64 -4.02
CA PHE A 70 8.94 -4.30 -4.41
C PHE A 70 8.80 -4.18 -5.93
N VAL A 71 9.82 -4.63 -6.69
CA VAL A 71 9.80 -4.63 -8.15
C VAL A 71 8.78 -5.61 -8.72
N LEU A 72 8.73 -6.85 -8.22
CA LEU A 72 7.75 -7.86 -8.64
C LEU A 72 6.31 -7.35 -8.44
N ASN A 73 6.03 -6.78 -7.26
CA ASN A 73 4.70 -6.25 -6.93
C ASN A 73 4.33 -5.03 -7.77
N ALA A 74 5.30 -4.27 -8.29
CA ALA A 74 5.03 -3.21 -9.27
C ALA A 74 4.47 -3.81 -10.57
N PHE A 75 5.06 -4.90 -11.07
CA PHE A 75 4.52 -5.61 -12.24
C PHE A 75 3.14 -6.23 -11.96
N VAL A 76 2.95 -6.86 -10.81
CA VAL A 76 1.62 -7.40 -10.40
C VAL A 76 0.57 -6.29 -10.39
N LYS A 77 0.90 -5.11 -9.87
CA LYS A 77 -0.01 -3.96 -9.89
C LYS A 77 -0.39 -3.56 -11.31
N ILE A 78 0.59 -3.44 -12.20
CA ILE A 78 0.37 -3.01 -13.57
C ILE A 78 -0.46 -4.03 -14.35
N PHE A 79 -0.14 -5.32 -14.23
CA PHE A 79 -0.74 -6.36 -15.07
C PHE A 79 -2.04 -6.96 -14.51
N LEU A 80 -2.24 -6.94 -13.18
CA LEU A 80 -3.41 -7.56 -12.56
C LEU A 80 -4.32 -6.54 -11.90
N ILE A 81 -3.77 -5.64 -11.07
CA ILE A 81 -4.59 -4.73 -10.25
C ILE A 81 -5.20 -3.61 -11.11
N ILE A 82 -4.43 -2.97 -11.98
CA ILE A 82 -4.95 -1.89 -12.84
C ILE A 82 -6.09 -2.40 -13.74
N PRO A 83 -5.95 -3.54 -14.46
CA PRO A 83 -7.06 -4.09 -15.25
C PRO A 83 -8.27 -4.49 -14.39
N TYR A 84 -8.03 -5.06 -13.21
CA TYR A 84 -9.11 -5.40 -12.28
C TYR A 84 -9.91 -4.16 -11.84
N VAL A 85 -9.23 -3.06 -11.49
CA VAL A 85 -9.88 -1.79 -11.12
C VAL A 85 -10.67 -1.22 -12.30
N TYR A 86 -10.11 -1.25 -13.50
CA TYR A 86 -10.80 -0.81 -14.72
C TYR A 86 -12.08 -1.63 -14.97
N LEU A 87 -11.99 -2.95 -14.88
CA LEU A 87 -13.15 -3.84 -14.98
C LEU A 87 -14.21 -3.51 -13.91
N GLY A 88 -13.78 -3.22 -12.68
CA GLY A 88 -14.67 -2.81 -11.59
C GLY A 88 -15.45 -1.53 -11.92
N PHE A 89 -14.79 -0.53 -12.52
CA PHE A 89 -15.46 0.70 -12.96
C PHE A 89 -16.47 0.45 -14.07
N GLU A 90 -16.10 -0.34 -15.08
CA GLU A 90 -17.00 -0.70 -16.19
C GLU A 90 -18.23 -1.47 -15.70
N LEU A 91 -18.03 -2.45 -14.81
CA LEU A 91 -19.13 -3.19 -14.20
C LEU A 91 -20.03 -2.28 -13.36
N THR A 92 -19.44 -1.37 -12.59
CA THR A 92 -20.20 -0.41 -11.77
C THR A 92 -21.05 0.50 -12.66
N PHE A 93 -20.48 1.00 -13.74
CA PHE A 93 -21.19 1.83 -14.72
C PHE A 93 -22.34 1.05 -15.36
N PHE A 94 -22.07 -0.15 -15.90
CA PHE A 94 -23.08 -0.97 -16.55
C PHE A 94 -24.24 -1.35 -15.61
N ILE A 95 -23.93 -1.73 -14.37
CA ILE A 95 -24.96 -2.06 -13.38
C ILE A 95 -25.76 -0.81 -13.02
N SER A 96 -25.10 0.34 -12.81
CA SER A 96 -25.79 1.58 -12.44
C SER A 96 -26.74 2.05 -13.54
N GLU A 97 -26.28 2.09 -14.79
CA GLU A 97 -27.12 2.46 -15.93
C GLU A 97 -28.28 1.47 -16.11
N GLY A 98 -28.02 0.16 -16.02
CA GLY A 98 -29.07 -0.86 -16.13
C GLY A 98 -30.12 -0.77 -15.01
N LEU A 99 -29.73 -0.33 -13.80
CA LEU A 99 -30.67 -0.06 -12.72
C LEU A 99 -31.48 1.21 -12.99
N ILE A 100 -30.85 2.30 -13.44
CA ILE A 100 -31.52 3.56 -13.76
C ILE A 100 -32.51 3.36 -14.91
N GLU A 101 -32.15 2.59 -15.94
CA GLU A 101 -33.03 2.29 -17.07
C GLU A 101 -34.30 1.54 -16.63
N ARG A 102 -34.17 0.60 -15.69
CA ARG A 102 -35.27 -0.26 -15.24
C ARG A 102 -36.13 0.36 -14.14
N PHE A 103 -35.53 1.14 -13.25
CA PHE A 103 -36.18 1.62 -12.02
C PHE A 103 -36.26 3.15 -11.95
N GLY A 104 -35.66 3.86 -12.90
CA GLY A 104 -35.56 5.32 -12.88
C GLY A 104 -34.51 5.83 -11.89
N TYR A 105 -34.38 7.16 -11.81
CA TYR A 105 -33.56 7.78 -10.79
C TYR A 105 -34.22 7.65 -9.42
N ILE A 106 -33.43 7.32 -8.40
CA ILE A 106 -33.86 7.33 -7.00
C ILE A 106 -33.64 8.74 -6.48
N ASP A 107 -34.69 9.36 -5.94
CA ASP A 107 -34.57 10.64 -5.26
C ASP A 107 -33.64 10.52 -4.05
N ALA A 108 -32.80 11.54 -3.86
CA ALA A 108 -31.90 11.57 -2.71
C ALA A 108 -32.70 11.56 -1.40
N VAL A 109 -32.61 10.46 -0.66
CA VAL A 109 -33.28 10.28 0.64
C VAL A 109 -32.72 11.24 1.69
N LEU A 110 -31.47 11.71 1.50
CA LEU A 110 -30.77 12.62 2.40
C LEU A 110 -30.38 13.92 1.70
N ALA A 111 -30.36 15.01 2.46
CA ALA A 111 -29.75 16.25 1.98
C ALA A 111 -28.27 16.02 1.59
N PRO A 112 -27.76 16.64 0.51
CA PRO A 112 -26.43 16.33 -0.05
C PRO A 112 -25.29 16.37 0.98
N LYS A 113 -25.27 17.40 1.84
CA LYS A 113 -24.25 17.53 2.89
C LYS A 113 -24.27 16.38 3.89
N THR A 114 -25.47 16.01 4.36
CA THR A 114 -25.66 14.89 5.30
C THR A 114 -25.27 13.57 4.65
N GLY A 115 -25.66 13.37 3.38
CA GLY A 115 -25.28 12.19 2.61
C GLY A 115 -23.76 12.03 2.49
N ILE A 116 -23.03 13.09 2.11
CA ILE A 116 -21.56 13.06 1.99
C ILE A 116 -20.89 12.75 3.34
N ILE A 117 -21.32 13.39 4.42
CA ILE A 117 -20.74 13.19 5.76
C ILE A 117 -20.96 11.75 6.22
N LEU A 118 -22.20 11.26 6.17
CA LEU A 118 -22.53 9.90 6.58
C LEU A 118 -21.83 8.87 5.69
N TYR A 119 -21.81 9.08 4.37
CA TYR A 119 -21.10 8.22 3.44
C TYR A 119 -19.61 8.13 3.78
N THR A 120 -18.95 9.27 4.03
CA THR A 120 -17.52 9.31 4.37
C THR A 120 -17.25 8.57 5.69
N ILE A 121 -18.06 8.80 6.72
CA ILE A 121 -17.90 8.14 8.02
C ILE A 121 -18.10 6.63 7.87
N VAL A 122 -19.22 6.22 7.25
CA VAL A 122 -19.56 4.80 7.08
C VAL A 122 -18.50 4.10 6.24
N LEU A 123 -18.11 4.68 5.11
CA LEU A 123 -17.08 4.13 4.24
C LEU A 123 -15.75 3.99 4.99
N THR A 124 -15.33 5.02 5.72
CA THR A 124 -14.07 4.97 6.48
C THR A 124 -14.09 3.85 7.53
N LEU A 125 -15.17 3.75 8.30
CA LEU A 125 -15.31 2.74 9.34
C LEU A 125 -15.39 1.32 8.77
N LEU A 126 -16.15 1.13 7.68
CA LEU A 126 -16.27 -0.17 7.04
C LEU A 126 -14.95 -0.60 6.39
N THR A 127 -14.25 0.31 5.71
CA THR A 127 -12.94 0.01 5.10
C THR A 127 -11.90 -0.32 6.17
N ASP A 128 -11.81 0.48 7.24
CA ASP A 128 -10.86 0.20 8.34
C ASP A 128 -11.16 -1.15 9.01
N PHE A 129 -12.44 -1.44 9.27
CA PHE A 129 -12.84 -2.71 9.84
C PHE A 129 -12.58 -3.89 8.89
N ALA A 130 -12.81 -3.74 7.59
CA ALA A 130 -12.53 -4.77 6.60
C ALA A 130 -11.02 -5.04 6.48
N VAL A 131 -10.19 -4.01 6.48
CA VAL A 131 -8.72 -4.14 6.52
C VAL A 131 -8.29 -4.87 7.79
N TYR A 132 -8.83 -4.50 8.96
CA TYR A 132 -8.57 -5.17 10.22
C TYR A 132 -8.93 -6.66 10.17
N LEU A 133 -10.14 -7.00 9.71
CA LEU A 133 -10.60 -8.39 9.61
C LEU A 133 -9.75 -9.20 8.64
N THR A 134 -9.34 -8.59 7.53
CA THR A 134 -8.49 -9.27 6.54
C THR A 134 -7.12 -9.57 7.13
N HIS A 135 -6.52 -8.61 7.83
CA HIS A 135 -5.25 -8.83 8.53
C HIS A 135 -5.38 -9.87 9.65
N LEU A 136 -6.48 -9.85 10.41
CA LEU A 136 -6.77 -10.87 11.43
C LEU A 136 -6.91 -12.25 10.78
N ALA A 137 -7.61 -12.36 9.66
CA ALA A 137 -7.77 -13.61 8.92
C ALA A 137 -6.41 -14.12 8.40
N MET A 138 -5.54 -13.23 7.90
CA MET A 138 -4.17 -13.57 7.51
C MET A 138 -3.33 -14.15 8.65
N HIS A 139 -3.62 -13.78 9.89
CA HIS A 139 -2.97 -14.34 11.08
C HIS A 139 -3.65 -15.59 11.66
N LYS A 140 -4.91 -15.87 11.32
CA LYS A 140 -5.71 -16.95 11.92
C LYS A 140 -6.00 -18.11 10.98
N VAL A 141 -6.10 -17.86 9.68
CA VAL A 141 -6.44 -18.87 8.67
C VAL A 141 -5.15 -19.44 8.07
N PRO A 142 -4.90 -20.77 8.16
CA PRO A 142 -3.62 -21.36 7.75
C PRO A 142 -3.20 -21.05 6.32
N ILE A 143 -4.12 -21.11 5.34
CA ILE A 143 -3.78 -20.82 3.93
C ILE A 143 -3.42 -19.35 3.71
N LEU A 144 -4.05 -18.42 4.43
CA LEU A 144 -3.71 -16.99 4.31
C LEU A 144 -2.40 -16.67 5.01
N TRP A 145 -2.10 -17.35 6.12
CA TRP A 145 -0.83 -17.24 6.82
C TRP A 145 0.37 -17.63 5.95
N GLU A 146 0.22 -18.62 5.06
CA GLU A 146 1.30 -19.01 4.15
C GLU A 146 1.77 -17.86 3.26
N PHE A 147 0.88 -16.93 2.90
CA PHE A 147 1.22 -15.70 2.20
C PHE A 147 1.72 -14.61 3.15
N HIS A 148 1.01 -14.37 4.24
CA HIS A 148 1.29 -13.26 5.15
C HIS A 148 2.58 -13.45 5.98
N LYS A 149 3.02 -14.69 6.22
CA LYS A 149 4.32 -14.94 6.88
C LYS A 149 5.50 -14.39 6.08
N VAL A 150 5.35 -14.15 4.77
CA VAL A 150 6.36 -13.47 3.95
C VAL A 150 6.57 -12.05 4.49
N HIS A 151 5.50 -11.32 4.80
CA HIS A 151 5.58 -10.00 5.43
C HIS A 151 6.34 -10.03 6.76
N HIS A 152 6.02 -11.01 7.62
CA HIS A 152 6.66 -11.18 8.94
C HIS A 152 8.08 -11.78 8.89
N SER A 153 8.58 -12.16 7.72
CA SER A 153 9.89 -12.84 7.58
C SER A 153 11.11 -11.90 7.65
N ALA A 154 10.91 -10.59 7.83
CA ALA A 154 11.98 -9.60 7.80
C ALA A 154 12.96 -9.75 8.97
N ARG A 155 14.24 -9.96 8.65
CA ARG A 155 15.33 -10.09 9.65
C ARG A 155 16.06 -8.77 9.91
N SER A 156 15.91 -7.81 8.99
CA SER A 156 16.41 -6.45 9.11
C SER A 156 15.45 -5.52 8.38
N MET A 157 15.22 -4.33 8.94
CA MET A 157 14.29 -3.36 8.37
C MET A 157 15.01 -2.24 7.64
N ASN A 158 14.45 -1.85 6.51
CA ASN A 158 14.74 -0.64 5.76
C ASN A 158 13.37 -0.05 5.29
N PRO A 159 13.34 1.15 4.68
CA PRO A 159 12.07 1.77 4.27
C PRO A 159 11.21 0.91 3.31
N LEU A 160 11.82 0.00 2.54
CA LEU A 160 11.11 -0.88 1.61
C LEU A 160 10.56 -2.16 2.26
N THR A 161 10.97 -2.50 3.48
CA THR A 161 10.48 -3.70 4.19
C THR A 161 8.97 -3.72 4.35
N GLN A 162 8.34 -2.54 4.45
CA GLN A 162 6.88 -2.39 4.47
C GLN A 162 6.19 -2.97 3.22
N TYR A 163 6.87 -3.00 2.07
CA TYR A 163 6.35 -3.52 0.81
C TYR A 163 6.72 -4.99 0.56
N ARG A 164 7.30 -5.67 1.55
CA ARG A 164 7.48 -7.12 1.54
C ARG A 164 6.12 -7.79 1.67
N LEU A 165 5.42 -7.91 0.56
CA LEU A 165 4.11 -8.56 0.46
C LEU A 165 4.20 -9.68 -0.55
N HIS A 166 3.60 -10.82 -0.23
CA HIS A 166 3.38 -11.85 -1.22
C HIS A 166 2.39 -11.33 -2.29
N PRO A 167 2.52 -11.67 -3.59
CA PRO A 167 1.59 -11.19 -4.62
C PRO A 167 0.11 -11.46 -4.32
N MET A 168 -0.21 -12.61 -3.73
CA MET A 168 -1.59 -12.92 -3.31
C MET A 168 -2.07 -12.05 -2.15
N GLU A 169 -1.20 -11.72 -1.20
CA GLU A 169 -1.51 -10.78 -0.12
C GLU A 169 -1.76 -9.37 -0.68
N LEU A 170 -0.95 -8.96 -1.66
CA LEU A 170 -1.15 -7.70 -2.37
C LEU A 170 -2.52 -7.65 -3.08
N LEU A 171 -2.91 -8.71 -3.78
CA LEU A 171 -4.22 -8.78 -4.44
C LEU A 171 -5.36 -8.71 -3.41
N LEU A 172 -5.29 -9.49 -2.33
CA LEU A 172 -6.29 -9.48 -1.27
C LEU A 172 -6.46 -8.08 -0.66
N ASN A 173 -5.35 -7.41 -0.36
CA ASN A 173 -5.39 -6.06 0.19
C ASN A 173 -6.06 -5.08 -0.79
N ASN A 174 -5.76 -5.14 -2.08
CA ASN A 174 -6.38 -4.23 -3.08
C ASN A 174 -7.87 -4.53 -3.36
N VAL A 175 -8.35 -5.75 -3.06
CA VAL A 175 -9.78 -6.07 -3.14
C VAL A 175 -10.55 -5.46 -1.96
N VAL A 176 -9.92 -5.39 -0.79
CA VAL A 176 -10.55 -4.94 0.45
C VAL A 176 -10.47 -3.43 0.64
N GLY A 177 -9.33 -2.81 0.29
CA GLY A 177 -9.07 -1.38 0.47
C GLY A 177 -7.66 -0.97 0.08
#